data_AF-A0A942RIP9-F1
#
_entry.id   AF-A0A942RIP9-F1
#
_cell.length_a   1.000
_cell.length_b   1.000
_cell.length_c   1.000
_cell.angle_alpha   90.00
_cell.angle_beta   90.00
_cell.angle_gamma   90.00
#
_symmetry.space_group_name_H-M   'P 1'
#
loop_
_entity.id
_entity.type
_entity.pdbx_description
1 polymer ?
#
loop_
_entity_poly.entity_id
_entity_poly.type
_entity_poly.pdbx_seq_one_letter_code
_entity_poly.pdbx_strand_id
1 'polypeptide(L)' 'MEKRRAIQIMASDEKFEVIYKDKPVWIEGVNENTANVTVMGTCTTMDVPFTELHEPGARG' A
#
# COMPACT_ATOMS: atom_id res chain seq x y z
N MET A 1 3.38 1.77 -7.45
CA MET A 1 2.55 3.00 -7.35
C MET A 1 3.46 4.18 -7.09
N GLU A 2 2.99 5.41 -7.29
CA GLU A 2 3.77 6.61 -6.94
C GLU A 2 3.46 7.09 -5.51
N LYS A 3 4.46 7.69 -4.83
CA LYS A 3 4.32 8.23 -3.46
C LYS A 3 3.11 9.18 -3.32
N ARG A 4 2.86 10.02 -4.32
CA ARG A 4 1.73 10.96 -4.34
C ARG A 4 0.38 10.24 -4.24
N ARG A 5 0.26 9.06 -4.86
CA ARG A 5 -0.94 8.23 -4.82
C ARG A 5 -1.14 7.64 -3.42
N ALA A 6 -0.06 7.20 -2.76
CA ALA A 6 -0.12 6.64 -1.41
C ALA A 6 -0.54 7.69 -0.38
N ILE A 7 -0.07 8.92 -0.53
CA ILE A 7 -0.48 10.05 0.30
C ILE A 7 -1.96 10.39 0.08
N GLN A 8 -2.46 10.38 -1.16
CA GLN A 8 -3.88 10.60 -1.45
C GLN A 8 -4.77 9.50 -0.84
N ILE A 9 -4.32 8.25 -0.90
CA ILE A 9 -4.99 7.11 -0.28
C ILE A 9 -5.07 7.29 1.23
N MET A 10 -3.97 7.66 1.90
CA MET A 10 -3.99 7.93 3.34
C MET A 10 -4.83 9.15 3.74
N ALA A 11 -4.90 10.16 2.87
CA ALA A 11 -5.69 11.37 3.10
C ALA A 11 -7.18 11.17 2.80
N SER A 12 -7.54 10.08 2.11
CA SER A 12 -8.92 9.69 1.87
C SER A 12 -9.40 8.86 3.07
N ASP A 13 -10.62 9.09 3.52
CA ASP A 13 -11.26 8.27 4.58
C ASP A 13 -11.52 6.83 4.10
N GLU A 14 -11.38 6.59 2.79
CA GLU A 14 -11.46 5.28 2.18
C GLU A 14 -10.19 4.46 2.44
N LYS A 15 -10.39 3.37 3.18
CA LYS A 15 -9.42 2.30 3.39
C LYS A 15 -9.13 1.61 2.05
N PHE A 16 -8.11 2.09 1.35
CA PHE A 16 -7.73 1.57 0.03
C PHE A 16 -6.85 0.32 0.19
N GLU A 17 -7.31 -0.79 -0.38
CA GLU A 17 -6.51 -2.02 -0.49
C GLU A 17 -5.39 -1.82 -1.51
N VAL A 18 -4.19 -2.29 -1.18
CA VAL A 18 -3.04 -2.27 -2.09
C VAL A 18 -2.50 -3.69 -2.24
N ILE A 19 -1.97 -4.02 -3.41
CA ILE A 19 -1.36 -5.32 -3.68
C ILE A 19 0.16 -5.21 -3.56
N TYR A 20 0.74 -6.06 -2.73
CA TYR A 20 2.19 -6.26 -2.63
C TYR A 20 2.49 -7.72 -2.90
N LYS A 21 3.29 -8.02 -3.94
CA LYS A 21 3.68 -9.40 -4.31
C LYS A 21 2.48 -10.37 -4.39
N ASP A 22 1.44 -9.95 -5.13
CA ASP A 22 0.16 -10.68 -5.29
C ASP A 22 -0.63 -10.90 -3.99
N LYS A 23 -0.29 -10.20 -2.90
CA LYS A 23 -1.03 -10.24 -1.63
C LYS A 23 -1.69 -8.90 -1.33
N PRO A 24 -2.96 -8.90 -0.90
CA PRO A 24 -3.60 -7.68 -0.42
C PRO A 24 -2.99 -7.23 0.90
N VAL A 25 -2.64 -5.95 0.96
CA VAL A 25 -2.03 -5.26 2.10
C VAL A 25 -2.69 -3.91 2.33
N TRP A 26 -2.65 -3.45 3.57
CA TRP A 26 -3.14 -2.13 4.00
C TRP A 26 -1.95 -1.20 4.18
N ILE A 27 -2.04 0.02 3.69
CA ILE A 27 -1.06 1.06 4.04
C ILE A 27 -1.43 1.60 5.42
N GLU A 28 -0.57 1.37 6.42
CA GLU A 28 -0.73 1.93 7.77
C GLU A 28 0.10 3.21 7.95
N GLY A 29 1.16 3.37 7.16
CA GLY A 29 2.02 4.55 7.19
C GLY A 29 2.76 4.78 5.88
N VAL A 30 3.17 6.02 5.64
CA VAL A 30 3.94 6.42 4.46
C VAL A 30 5.19 7.15 4.95
N ASN A 31 6.35 6.58 4.67
CA ASN A 31 7.66 7.16 4.96
C ASN A 31 8.20 7.87 3.72
N GLU A 32 9.44 8.37 3.81
CA GLU A 32 10.05 9.17 2.76
C GLU A 32 10.12 8.43 1.41
N ASN A 33 10.55 7.17 1.42
CA ASN A 33 10.69 6.32 0.22
C ASN A 33 9.98 4.95 0.31
N THR A 34 9.41 4.59 1.46
CA THR A 34 8.72 3.32 1.69
C THR A 34 7.33 3.55 2.27
N ALA A 35 6.42 2.60 2.07
CA ALA A 35 5.16 2.53 2.78
C ALA A 35 5.26 1.45 3.85
N ASN A 36 4.77 1.75 5.05
CA ASN A 36 4.52 0.75 6.06
C ASN A 36 3.17 0.09 5.74
N VAL A 37 3.21 -1.22 5.47
CA VAL A 37 2.03 -1.99 5.07
C VAL A 37 1.80 -3.19 5.97
N THR A 38 0.54 -3.48 6.25
CA THR A 38 0.12 -4.68 7.00
C THR A 38 -0.59 -5.65 6.05
N VAL A 39 -0.10 -6.88 5.98
CA VAL A 39 -0.65 -7.89 5.06
C VAL A 39 -2.01 -8.38 5.56
N MET A 40 -3.05 -8.30 4.73
CA MET A 40 -4.41 -8.72 5.09
C MET A 40 -4.45 -10.19 5.50
N GLY A 41 -5.13 -10.46 6.62
CA GLY A 41 -5.22 -11.81 7.18
C GLY A 41 -3.98 -12.24 7.97
N THR A 42 -2.98 -11.36 8.09
CA THR A 42 -1.82 -11.58 8.97
C THR A 42 -1.64 -10.36 9.89
N CYS A 43 -1.00 -10.55 11.04
CA CYS A 43 -0.56 -9.45 11.89
C CYS A 43 0.87 -9.01 11.53
N THR A 44 1.28 -9.20 10.27
CA THR A 44 2.65 -8.89 9.82
C THR A 44 2.65 -7.55 9.11
N THR A 45 3.37 -6.61 9.73
CA THR A 45 3.65 -5.28 9.19
C THR A 45 5.06 -5.25 8.63
N MET A 46 5.26 -4.59 7.50
CA MET A 46 6.55 -4.46 6.84
C MET A 46 6.66 -3.15 6.07
N ASP A 47 7.88 -2.66 5.94
CA ASP A 47 8.20 -1.48 5.12
C ASP A 47 8.54 -1.94 3.71
N VAL A 48 7.77 -1.46 2.74
CA VAL A 48 7.94 -1.84 1.33
C VAL A 48 8.09 -0.60 0.47
N PRO A 49 8.96 -0.62 -0.54
CA PRO A 49 9.10 0.50 -1.45
C PRO A 49 7.83 0.67 -2.31
N PHE A 50 7.43 1.92 -2.56
CA PHE A 50 6.23 2.22 -3.35
C PHE A 50 6.25 1.61 -4.75
N THR A 51 7.45 1.38 -5.29
CA THR A 51 7.66 0.74 -6.59
C THR A 51 7.17 -0.72 -6.64
N GLU A 52 7.12 -1.41 -5.50
CA GLU A 52 6.62 -2.79 -5.40
C GLU A 52 5.12 -2.87 -5.05
N LEU A 53 4.47 -1.73 -4.81
CA LEU A 53 3.05 -1.64 -4.49
C LEU A 53 2.20 -1.42 -5.75
N HIS A 54 1.07 -2.10 -5.86
CA HIS A 54 0.17 -2.03 -7.01
C HIS A 54 -1.28 -1.81 -6.56
N GLU A 55 -2.06 -1.03 -7.30
CA GLU A 55 -3.49 -0.87 -7.00
C GLU A 55 -4.25 -2.15 -7.47
N PRO A 56 -5.19 -2.70 -6.66
CA PRO A 56 -6.02 -3.82 -7.07
C PRO A 56 -6.88 -3.38 -8.26
N GLY A 57 -6.66 -4.01 -9.41
CA GLY A 57 -7.35 -3.66 -10.66
C GLY A 57 -6.51 -2.95 -11.71
N ALA A 58 -5.20 -2.71 -11.48
CA ALA A 58 -4.28 -2.23 -12.52
C ALA A 58 -3.94 -3.28 -13.61
N ARG A 59 -4.83 -4.25 -13.86
CA ARG A 59 -4.78 -5.11 -15.05
C ARG A 59 -5.52 -4.39 -16.18
N GLY A 60 -4.81 -3.48 -16.84
CA GLY A 60 -5.14 -2.97 -18.17
C GLY A 60 -4.26 -3.64 -19.21
#